data_AF-A0A9W6N5D6-F1
#
_entry.id   AF-A0A9W6N5D6-F1
#
_cell.length_a   1.000
_cell.length_b   1.000
_cell.length_c   1.000
_cell.angle_alpha   90.00
_cell.angle_beta   90.00
_cell.angle_gamma   90.00
#
_symmetry.space_group_name_H-M   'P 1'
#
loop_
_entity.id
_entity.type
_entity.pdbx_description
1 polymer ?
#
loop_
_entity_poly.entity_id
_entity_poly.type
_entity_poly.pdbx_seq_one_letter_code
_entity_poly.pdbx_strand_id
1 'polypeptide(L)'
;MRPLGDPKAVLGSVNRASLVAPRARFERLSEKTRAILSRIQLGLDGVTEMDWLVNVRKQSPRDAAKTWMAANQGLVSGWLDA
;
A
#
# COMPACT_ATOMS: atom_id res chain seq x y z
N MET A 1 19.08 7.30 -8.49
CA MET A 1 18.43 8.43 -9.20
C MET A 1 18.55 9.69 -8.37
N ARG A 2 18.46 10.88 -8.97
CA ARG A 2 18.43 12.17 -8.25
C ARG A 2 17.13 12.90 -8.59
N PRO A 3 16.30 13.30 -7.60
CA PRO A 3 15.13 14.13 -7.86
C PRO A 3 15.52 15.45 -8.53
N LEU A 4 14.67 15.94 -9.43
CA LEU A 4 14.79 17.31 -9.95
C LEU A 4 14.26 18.29 -8.91
N GLY A 5 14.87 19.47 -8.83
CA GLY A 5 14.36 20.53 -7.96
C GLY A 5 13.01 21.04 -8.46
N ASP A 6 12.08 21.31 -7.53
CA ASP A 6 10.77 21.92 -7.81
C ASP A 6 10.71 23.34 -7.21
N PRO A 7 11.41 24.32 -7.81
CA PRO A 7 11.53 25.66 -7.24
C PRO A 7 10.20 26.43 -7.20
N LYS A 8 9.20 25.99 -7.97
CA LYS A 8 7.86 26.59 -7.99
C LYS A 8 6.84 25.79 -7.16
N ALA A 9 7.27 24.73 -6.49
CA ALA A 9 6.44 23.84 -5.68
C ALA A 9 5.19 23.31 -6.41
N VAL A 10 5.28 23.11 -7.74
CA VAL A 10 4.14 22.69 -8.57
C VAL A 10 3.73 21.25 -8.26
N LEU A 11 4.69 20.41 -7.88
CA LEU A 11 4.46 19.00 -7.56
C LEU A 11 4.07 18.81 -6.08
N GLY A 12 4.13 19.87 -5.28
CA GLY A 12 3.87 19.81 -3.84
C GLY A 12 4.99 19.12 -3.06
N SER A 13 4.68 18.75 -1.82
CA SER A 13 5.65 18.16 -0.88
C SER A 13 5.47 16.65 -0.74
N VAL A 14 4.98 16.18 0.40
CA VAL A 14 4.84 14.75 0.71
C VAL A 14 3.62 14.19 -0.02
N ASN A 15 3.86 13.19 -0.87
CA ASN A 15 2.78 12.45 -1.52
C ASN A 15 2.07 11.55 -0.51
N ARG A 16 0.74 11.62 -0.46
CA ARG A 16 -0.11 10.73 0.35
C ARG A 16 -1.05 9.94 -0.53
N ALA A 17 -0.95 8.62 -0.47
CA ALA A 17 -1.95 7.72 -1.06
C ALA A 17 -3.09 7.48 -0.06
N SER A 18 -4.32 7.36 -0.57
CA SER A 18 -5.49 7.01 0.25
C SER A 18 -6.29 5.92 -0.45
N LEU A 19 -6.72 4.91 0.31
CA LEU A 19 -7.68 3.93 -0.19
C LEU A 19 -9.07 4.60 -0.24
N VAL A 20 -9.68 4.60 -1.42
CA VAL A 20 -10.98 5.24 -1.65
C VAL A 20 -12.01 4.23 -2.14
N ALA A 21 -13.25 4.39 -1.69
CA ALA A 21 -14.39 3.59 -2.11
C ALA A 21 -15.67 4.44 -2.11
N PRO A 22 -16.65 4.16 -2.99
CA PRO A 22 -17.98 4.76 -2.90
C PRO A 22 -18.63 4.46 -1.55
N ARG A 23 -19.17 5.47 -0.89
CA ARG A 23 -19.72 5.37 0.47
C ARG A 23 -20.69 4.20 0.64
N ALA A 24 -21.70 4.11 -0.23
CA ALA A 24 -22.69 3.03 -0.18
C ALA A 24 -22.08 1.62 -0.38
N ARG A 25 -20.98 1.49 -1.13
CA ARG A 25 -20.28 0.20 -1.27
C ARG A 25 -19.45 -0.13 -0.04
N PHE A 26 -18.80 0.86 0.55
CA PHE A 26 -18.02 0.69 1.77
C PHE A 26 -18.91 0.30 2.95
N GLU A 27 -20.06 0.96 3.11
CA GLU A 27 -21.04 0.65 4.17
C GLU A 27 -21.65 -0.75 4.04
N ARG A 28 -21.66 -1.34 2.83
CA ARG A 28 -22.11 -2.73 2.61
C ARG A 28 -21.09 -3.80 2.98
N LEU A 29 -19.82 -3.44 3.20
CA LEU A 29 -18.81 -4.38 3.67
C LEU A 29 -19.08 -4.77 5.11
N SER A 30 -18.62 -5.96 5.51
CA SER A 30 -18.66 -6.35 6.93
C SER A 30 -17.86 -5.35 7.78
N GLU A 31 -18.24 -5.19 9.04
CA GLU A 31 -17.51 -4.33 9.98
C GLU A 31 -16.04 -4.74 10.08
N LYS A 32 -15.76 -6.04 10.13
CA LYS A 32 -14.40 -6.59 10.11
C LYS A 32 -13.62 -6.14 8.88
N THR A 33 -14.20 -6.25 7.68
CA THR A 33 -13.53 -5.82 6.45
C THR A 33 -13.27 -4.32 6.44
N ARG A 34 -14.23 -3.50 6.86
CA ARG A 34 -14.03 -2.04 6.97
C ARG A 34 -12.88 -1.71 7.92
N ALA A 35 -12.86 -2.35 9.09
CA ALA A 35 -11.82 -2.14 10.09
C ALA A 35 -10.43 -2.50 9.56
N ILE A 36 -10.29 -3.64 8.87
CA ILE A 36 -9.03 -4.03 8.23
C ILE A 36 -8.62 -3.01 7.18
N LEU A 37 -9.51 -2.65 6.25
CA LEU A 37 -9.21 -1.69 5.17
C LEU A 37 -8.79 -0.32 5.71
N SER A 38 -9.36 0.13 6.82
CA SER A 38 -8.98 1.39 7.48
C SER A 38 -7.62 1.35 8.18
N ARG A 39 -7.07 0.15 8.45
CA ARG A 39 -5.75 -0.03 9.09
C ARG A 39 -4.61 -0.24 8.10
N ILE A 40 -4.91 -0.63 6.86
CA ILE A 40 -3.88 -0.86 5.85
C ILE A 40 -3.10 0.45 5.61
N GLN A 41 -1.80 0.39 5.88
CA GLN A 41 -0.85 1.46 5.61
C GLN A 41 0.36 0.88 4.90
N LEU A 42 0.63 1.34 3.68
CA LEU A 42 1.81 0.95 2.91
C LEU A 42 2.76 2.14 2.83
N GLY A 43 3.96 1.97 3.37
CA GLY A 43 5.06 2.91 3.19
C GLY A 43 5.68 2.79 1.79
N LEU A 44 6.49 3.79 1.42
CA LEU A 44 7.21 3.78 0.15
C LEU A 44 8.13 2.56 0.02
N ASP A 45 8.73 2.11 1.12
CA ASP A 45 9.61 0.93 1.13
C ASP A 45 8.85 -0.33 0.71
N GLY A 46 7.67 -0.57 1.28
CA GLY A 46 6.84 -1.72 0.91
C GLY A 46 6.38 -1.68 -0.55
N VAL A 47 6.05 -0.49 -1.07
CA VAL A 47 5.72 -0.31 -2.49
C VAL A 47 6.94 -0.58 -3.37
N THR A 48 8.11 -0.08 -2.99
CA THR A 48 9.37 -0.23 -3.73
C THR A 48 9.82 -1.70 -3.77
N GLU A 49 9.71 -2.41 -2.66
CA GLU A 49 10.01 -3.85 -2.59
C GLU A 49 9.10 -4.66 -3.50
N MET A 50 7.79 -4.40 -3.46
CA MET A 50 6.83 -5.08 -4.34
C MET A 50 7.06 -4.73 -5.82
N ASP A 51 7.41 -3.48 -6.13
CA ASP A 51 7.76 -3.05 -7.49
C ASP A 51 8.99 -3.81 -8.01
N TRP A 52 10.02 -3.95 -7.18
CA TRP A 52 11.20 -4.74 -7.54
C TRP A 52 10.89 -6.22 -7.77
N LEU A 53 10.04 -6.83 -6.94
CA LEU A 53 9.60 -8.22 -7.13
C LEU A 53 8.88 -8.42 -8.47
N VAL A 54 8.05 -7.47 -8.87
CA VAL A 54 7.34 -7.53 -10.15
C VAL A 54 8.29 -7.24 -11.32
N ASN A 55 9.00 -6.12 -11.28
CA ASN A 55 9.74 -5.62 -12.43
C ASN A 55 11.10 -6.29 -12.63
N VAL A 56 11.79 -6.65 -11.56
CA VAL A 56 13.12 -7.27 -11.61
C VAL A 56 13.03 -8.79 -11.48
N ARG A 57 12.29 -9.28 -10.48
CA ARG A 57 12.12 -10.74 -10.27
C ARG A 57 11.04 -11.38 -11.14
N LYS A 58 10.32 -10.58 -11.93
CA LYS A 58 9.30 -11.04 -12.89
C LYS A 58 8.18 -11.86 -12.23
N GLN A 59 7.90 -11.60 -10.95
CA GLN A 59 6.76 -12.20 -10.27
C GLN A 59 5.46 -11.58 -10.77
N SER A 60 4.37 -12.36 -10.70
CA SER A 60 3.04 -11.76 -10.85
C SER A 60 2.79 -10.80 -9.68
N PRO A 61 1.99 -9.73 -9.86
CA PRO A 61 1.64 -8.83 -8.75
C PRO A 61 1.05 -9.55 -7.53
N ARG A 62 0.29 -10.63 -7.78
CA ARG A 62 -0.29 -11.46 -6.71
C ARG A 62 0.79 -12.21 -5.93
N ASP A 63 1.77 -12.80 -6.61
CA ASP A 63 2.84 -13.56 -5.96
C ASP A 63 3.84 -12.64 -5.26
N ALA A 64 4.10 -11.47 -5.83
CA ALA A 64 4.87 -10.40 -5.18
C ALA A 64 4.20 -9.97 -3.88
N ALA A 65 2.89 -9.70 -3.89
CA ALA A 65 2.15 -9.34 -2.69
C ALA A 65 2.20 -10.46 -1.63
N LYS A 66 2.00 -11.73 -2.02
CA LYS A 66 2.10 -12.87 -1.09
C LYS A 66 3.50 -12.97 -0.47
N THR A 67 4.53 -12.87 -1.30
CA THR A 67 5.94 -12.92 -0.86
C THR A 67 6.22 -11.78 0.12
N TRP A 68 5.80 -10.57 -0.22
CA TRP A 68 5.97 -9.39 0.62
C TRP A 68 5.21 -9.52 1.95
N MET A 69 3.95 -9.96 1.93
CA MET A 69 3.16 -10.18 3.16
C MET A 69 3.79 -11.26 4.05
N ALA A 70 4.35 -12.32 3.46
CA ALA A 70 5.03 -13.38 4.22
C ALA A 70 6.35 -12.90 4.86
N ALA A 71 7.04 -11.94 4.24
CA ALA A 71 8.23 -11.30 4.82
C ALA A 71 7.88 -10.24 5.87
N ASN A 72 6.68 -9.66 5.82
CA ASN A 72 6.22 -8.56 6.67
C ASN A 72 5.07 -8.96 7.60
N GLN A 73 5.08 -10.20 8.10
CA GLN A 73 3.94 -10.77 8.84
C GLN A 73 3.48 -9.95 10.03
N GLY A 74 4.38 -9.36 10.82
CA GLY A 74 4.00 -8.55 11.98
C GLY A 74 3.24 -7.27 11.62
N LEU A 75 3.57 -6.68 10.46
CA LEU A 75 2.87 -5.51 9.94
C LEU A 75 1.49 -5.93 9.40
N VAL A 76 1.42 -7.05 8.68
CA VAL A 76 0.16 -7.59 8.15
C VAL A 76 -0.77 -8.04 9.27
N SER A 77 -0.26 -8.69 10.32
CA SER A 77 -1.05 -9.10 11.48
C SER A 77 -1.63 -7.88 12.20
N GLY A 78 -0.88 -6.77 12.29
CA GLY A 78 -1.41 -5.51 12.84
C GLY A 78 -2.61 -4.94 12.07
N TRP A 79 -2.81 -5.32 10.81
CA TRP A 79 -4.02 -4.97 10.06
C TRP A 79 -5.19 -5.92 10.36
N LEU A 80 -4.88 -7.20 10.55
CA LEU A 80 -5.84 -8.31 10.65
C LEU A 80 -6.37 -8.53 12.07
N ASP A 81 -5.52 -8.34 13.08
CA ASP A 81 -5.76 -8.67 14.47
C ASP A 81 -6.05 -7.40 15.28
N ALA A 82 -7.32 -7.22 15.61
CA ALA A 82 -7.81 -6.24 16.58
C ALA A 82 -8.98 -6.83 17.35
#